data_AF-A0A3M1B6C8-F1
#
_entry.id   AF-A0A3M1B6C8-F1
#
_cell.length_a   1.000
_cell.length_b   1.000
_cell.length_c   1.000
_cell.angle_alpha   90.00
_cell.angle_beta   90.00
_cell.angle_gamma   90.00
#
_symmetry.space_group_name_H-M   'P 1'
#
loop_
_entity.id
_entity.type
_entity.pdbx_description
1 polymer ?
#
loop_
_entity_poly.entity_id
_entity_poly.type
_entity_poly.pdbx_seq_one_letter_code
_entity_poly.pdbx_strand_id
1 'polypeptide(L)'
;MFVRFILFFLILFCFSGDTGFSWGRSSLGRLVLIRGIPHIRQKLCLSGEACMVMYFRYRGYLLTQEDVFNVSRLSPEEGRGCGPKELALAGRRLGLEVELDLRRIDSGSSLEVMEGLLGRIRRDLAVGIPSIVQVHSDRLGGIRFWLVVGYDWGSHELYYRDPAGRGGDYRRISRESFFRIWPVSVHSSKRVVRLGLRLKSFQRPSAQKGFSNAEYLEHILRLKRMLPSSGFHVVLQRPFVVIGDEDLSTVRRRARHTVGWAVKKLKAKYFQKDPKYILTIWLFKDRASYLKHCWQFFRQRPSTPFGYYSAAHRSLVMNIATGGGTLVHELVHPFIEANFPDCPAWFNEALASLYEQCGEEDGQIYGYTNWRLAGLQRAIRRGELPSFKVLTHTNTEEFYRLPYGYAQGRYLCYYLQEKKLLVKFWKAFVRNVKEDPTGYKTLKRVLKVKDMGVFQRKWESYVLRLRYP
;
A
#
# COMPACT_ATOMS: atom_id res chain seq x y z
N MET A 1 9.72 -69.32 -12.62
CA MET A 1 9.92 -69.13 -14.07
C MET A 1 9.89 -67.63 -14.35
N PHE A 2 11.03 -67.10 -14.81
CA PHE A 2 11.34 -65.71 -15.23
C PHE A 2 11.29 -64.57 -14.20
N VAL A 3 12.48 -64.33 -13.63
CA VAL A 3 12.97 -63.06 -13.07
C VAL A 3 13.38 -62.13 -14.22
N ARG A 4 12.95 -60.86 -14.20
CA ARG A 4 13.42 -59.79 -15.10
C ARG A 4 14.52 -58.99 -14.41
N PHE A 5 15.74 -59.09 -14.92
CA PHE A 5 16.85 -58.18 -14.64
C PHE A 5 16.73 -56.94 -15.55
N ILE A 6 16.84 -55.74 -14.98
CA ILE A 6 17.13 -54.51 -15.73
C ILE A 6 18.43 -53.93 -15.14
N LEU A 7 19.42 -53.83 -16.02
CA LEU A 7 20.77 -53.31 -15.80
C LEU A 7 20.74 -51.82 -15.40
N PHE A 8 21.45 -51.47 -14.33
CA PHE A 8 21.91 -50.11 -14.04
C PHE A 8 23.31 -49.94 -14.63
N PHE A 9 23.48 -49.00 -15.57
CA PHE A 9 24.79 -48.55 -16.03
C PHE A 9 25.25 -47.37 -15.16
N LEU A 10 26.24 -47.62 -14.32
CA LEU A 10 27.05 -46.62 -13.62
C LEU A 10 28.28 -46.35 -14.48
N ILE A 11 28.38 -45.16 -15.08
CA ILE A 11 29.62 -44.70 -15.71
C ILE A 11 30.20 -43.61 -14.82
N LEU A 12 31.25 -43.98 -14.08
CA LEU A 12 32.22 -43.04 -13.53
C LEU A 12 33.04 -42.46 -14.68
N PHE A 13 33.08 -41.14 -14.80
CA PHE A 13 34.21 -40.45 -15.41
C PHE A 13 34.77 -39.44 -14.41
N CYS A 14 35.91 -39.79 -13.83
CA CYS A 14 36.86 -38.82 -13.30
C CYS A 14 37.43 -38.03 -14.48
N PHE A 15 37.28 -36.71 -14.46
CA PHE A 15 38.20 -35.83 -15.18
C PHE A 15 38.71 -34.74 -14.23
N SER A 16 40.02 -34.78 -14.10
CA SER A 16 40.95 -33.87 -13.46
C SER A 16 40.76 -32.42 -13.92
N GLY A 17 41.09 -31.51 -13.01
CA GLY A 17 41.04 -30.07 -13.22
C GLY A 17 41.95 -29.61 -14.34
N ASP A 18 41.39 -28.77 -15.21
CA ASP A 18 42.07 -27.66 -15.88
C ASP A 18 40.98 -26.78 -16.52
N THR A 19 40.40 -25.87 -15.73
CA THR A 19 39.56 -24.81 -16.28
C THR A 19 40.45 -23.72 -16.86
N GLY A 20 40.99 -23.97 -18.04
CA GLY A 20 41.58 -22.95 -18.90
C GLY A 20 40.52 -21.91 -19.26
N PHE A 21 40.58 -20.74 -18.62
CA PHE A 21 39.88 -19.54 -19.04
C PHE A 21 40.45 -19.10 -20.39
N SER A 22 39.84 -19.52 -21.50
CA SER A 22 40.23 -19.05 -22.82
C SER A 22 39.71 -17.63 -23.06
N TRP A 23 40.57 -16.64 -22.86
CA TRP A 23 40.38 -15.31 -23.44
C TRP A 23 40.60 -15.41 -24.96
N GLY A 24 39.53 -15.60 -25.71
CA GLY A 24 39.56 -15.45 -27.17
C GLY A 24 39.90 -14.01 -27.53
N ARG A 25 41.16 -13.73 -27.89
CA ARG A 25 41.57 -12.52 -28.59
C ARG A 25 41.47 -12.79 -30.09
N SER A 26 40.51 -12.15 -30.77
CA SER A 26 40.58 -11.87 -32.20
C SER A 26 40.69 -10.35 -32.38
N SER A 27 41.70 -9.93 -33.14
CA SER A 27 41.96 -8.53 -33.52
C SER A 27 40.95 -8.03 -34.56
N LEU A 28 40.52 -6.77 -34.42
CA LEU A 28 39.45 -6.00 -35.10
C LEU A 28 38.06 -6.15 -34.46
N GLY A 29 37.65 -5.10 -33.73
CA GLY A 29 36.35 -4.98 -33.04
C GLY A 29 36.36 -5.53 -31.60
N ARG A 30 36.92 -4.80 -30.64
CA ARG A 30 37.03 -5.25 -29.23
C ARG A 30 35.71 -5.14 -28.48
N LEU A 31 34.64 -5.81 -28.93
CA LEU A 31 33.36 -5.81 -28.20
C LEU A 31 33.55 -6.31 -26.76
N VAL A 32 33.15 -5.50 -25.78
CA VAL A 32 33.00 -5.90 -24.38
C VAL A 32 31.52 -5.98 -24.07
N LEU A 33 31.02 -7.15 -23.69
CA LEU A 33 29.60 -7.36 -23.39
C LEU A 33 29.42 -8.31 -22.20
N ILE A 34 28.68 -7.86 -21.18
CA ILE A 34 28.26 -8.69 -20.05
C ILE A 34 27.04 -9.52 -20.50
N ARG A 35 27.32 -10.76 -20.92
CA ARG A 35 26.32 -11.72 -21.41
C ARG A 35 25.51 -12.34 -20.25
N GLY A 36 24.32 -12.84 -20.55
CA GLY A 36 23.47 -13.54 -19.58
C GLY A 36 22.70 -12.67 -18.58
N ILE A 37 22.78 -11.33 -18.68
CA ILE A 37 21.95 -10.46 -17.83
C ILE A 37 20.48 -10.61 -18.26
N PRO A 38 19.56 -11.03 -17.37
CA PRO A 38 18.16 -11.23 -17.74
C PRO A 38 17.49 -9.88 -18.04
N HIS A 39 16.52 -9.89 -18.95
CA HIS A 39 15.63 -8.74 -19.11
C HIS A 39 14.51 -8.79 -18.07
N ILE A 40 14.30 -7.68 -17.38
CA ILE A 40 13.23 -7.48 -16.42
C ILE A 40 12.41 -6.26 -16.85
N ARG A 41 11.15 -6.49 -17.22
CA ARG A 41 10.23 -5.41 -17.56
C ARG A 41 9.93 -4.56 -16.33
N GLN A 42 10.04 -3.24 -16.46
CA GLN A 42 9.70 -2.32 -15.37
C GLN A 42 8.22 -2.44 -15.00
N LYS A 43 7.96 -2.40 -13.69
CA LYS A 43 6.66 -2.05 -13.15
C LYS A 43 6.46 -0.54 -13.28
N LEU A 44 5.24 -0.07 -13.02
CA LEU A 44 4.87 1.31 -13.26
C LEU A 44 5.82 2.28 -12.54
N CYS A 45 6.50 3.13 -13.30
CA CYS A 45 7.50 4.11 -12.82
C CYS A 45 8.78 3.51 -12.20
N LEU A 46 8.98 2.20 -12.19
CA LEU A 46 10.10 1.52 -11.51
C LEU A 46 11.26 1.13 -12.46
N SER A 47 11.66 2.05 -13.34
CA SER A 47 12.68 1.76 -14.36
C SER A 47 14.08 1.52 -13.77
N GLY A 48 14.47 2.29 -12.74
CA GLY A 48 15.79 2.15 -12.11
C GLY A 48 15.88 0.90 -11.22
N GLU A 49 14.79 0.59 -10.52
CA GLU A 49 14.63 -0.60 -9.71
C GLU A 49 14.74 -1.85 -10.59
N ALA A 50 14.10 -1.84 -11.78
CA ALA A 50 14.23 -2.92 -12.74
C ALA A 50 15.68 -3.12 -13.20
N CYS A 51 16.41 -2.05 -13.53
CA CYS A 51 17.84 -2.14 -13.87
C CYS A 51 18.67 -2.79 -12.75
N MET A 52 18.41 -2.40 -11.49
CA MET A 52 19.11 -2.96 -10.34
C MET A 52 18.78 -4.45 -10.14
N VAL A 53 17.51 -4.84 -10.30
CA VAL A 53 17.06 -6.24 -10.22
C VAL A 53 17.70 -7.09 -11.31
N MET A 54 17.83 -6.58 -12.55
CA MET A 54 18.53 -7.31 -13.63
C MET A 54 19.95 -7.68 -13.20
N TYR A 55 20.68 -6.74 -12.59
CA TYR A 55 22.05 -6.99 -12.14
C TYR A 55 22.10 -7.98 -10.96
N PHE A 56 21.25 -7.84 -9.96
CA PHE A 56 21.22 -8.79 -8.83
C PHE A 56 20.86 -10.22 -9.28
N ARG A 57 19.89 -10.36 -10.19
CA ARG A 57 19.53 -11.68 -10.74
C ARG A 57 20.64 -12.29 -11.58
N TYR A 58 21.35 -11.48 -12.37
CA TYR A 58 22.56 -11.93 -13.06
C TYR A 58 23.62 -12.47 -12.08
N ARG A 59 23.72 -11.89 -10.88
CA ARG A 59 24.62 -12.35 -9.81
C ARG A 59 24.06 -13.50 -8.97
N GLY A 60 22.91 -14.08 -9.35
CA GLY A 60 22.31 -15.24 -8.67
C GLY A 60 21.41 -14.90 -7.49
N TYR A 61 21.08 -13.62 -7.26
CA TYR A 61 20.24 -13.20 -6.13
C TYR A 61 18.78 -12.98 -6.55
N LEU A 62 17.86 -13.50 -5.74
CA LEU A 62 16.43 -13.28 -5.92
C LEU A 62 16.04 -11.95 -5.28
N LEU A 63 15.71 -10.98 -6.14
CA LEU A 63 15.23 -9.67 -5.74
C LEU A 63 14.07 -9.23 -6.64
N THR A 64 13.14 -8.47 -6.08
CA THR A 64 12.03 -7.83 -6.80
C THR A 64 12.25 -6.32 -6.93
N GLN A 65 11.46 -5.66 -7.79
CA GLN A 65 11.54 -4.19 -7.93
C GLN A 65 11.01 -3.50 -6.66
N GLU A 66 10.02 -4.12 -6.02
CA GLU A 66 9.47 -3.73 -4.73
C GLU A 66 10.55 -3.70 -3.66
N ASP A 67 11.39 -4.73 -3.59
CA ASP A 67 12.48 -4.80 -2.61
C ASP A 67 13.44 -3.62 -2.74
N VAL A 68 13.84 -3.27 -3.97
CA VAL A 68 14.70 -2.12 -4.24
C VAL A 68 14.02 -0.81 -3.82
N PHE A 69 12.75 -0.64 -4.19
CA PHE A 69 11.98 0.56 -3.79
C PHE A 69 11.84 0.66 -2.26
N ASN A 70 11.54 -0.45 -1.58
CA ASN A 70 11.32 -0.51 -0.14
C ASN A 70 12.56 -0.11 0.66
N VAL A 71 13.77 -0.45 0.20
CA VAL A 71 15.02 -0.04 0.86
C VAL A 71 15.50 1.36 0.48
N SER A 72 14.88 2.01 -0.52
CA SER A 72 15.30 3.34 -1.01
C SER A 72 14.99 4.50 -0.06
N ARG A 73 14.07 4.31 0.90
CA ARG A 73 13.45 5.35 1.74
C ARG A 73 12.62 6.41 1.00
N LEU A 74 12.37 6.25 -0.30
CA LEU A 74 11.45 7.13 -1.03
C LEU A 74 10.02 6.95 -0.50
N SER A 75 9.36 8.07 -0.18
CA SER A 75 7.95 8.04 0.25
C SER A 75 7.05 7.65 -0.93
N PRO A 76 6.10 6.72 -0.76
CA PRO A 76 5.10 6.42 -1.79
C PRO A 76 4.25 7.62 -2.21
N GLU A 77 4.08 8.62 -1.34
CA GLU A 77 3.29 9.84 -1.63
C GLU A 77 3.84 10.64 -2.81
N GLU A 78 5.15 10.56 -3.05
CA GLU A 78 5.81 11.18 -4.20
C GLU A 78 5.21 10.66 -5.52
N GLY A 79 4.65 9.45 -5.53
CA GLY A 79 4.00 8.84 -6.71
C GLY A 79 4.95 8.74 -7.90
N ARG A 80 6.20 8.33 -7.66
CA ARG A 80 7.22 8.06 -8.65
C ARG A 80 8.16 6.95 -8.14
N GLY A 81 8.91 6.33 -9.04
CA GLY A 81 10.03 5.47 -8.67
C GLY A 81 11.26 6.26 -8.21
N CYS A 82 12.31 5.54 -7.86
CA CYS A 82 13.56 6.09 -7.35
C CYS A 82 14.25 7.00 -8.38
N GLY A 83 14.76 8.13 -7.89
CA GLY A 83 15.72 8.93 -8.63
C GLY A 83 17.15 8.42 -8.42
N PRO A 84 18.16 9.12 -8.98
CA PRO A 84 19.56 8.68 -8.90
C PRO A 84 20.07 8.52 -7.46
N LYS A 85 19.70 9.45 -6.57
CA LYS A 85 20.13 9.44 -5.17
C LYS A 85 19.48 8.30 -4.39
N GLU A 86 18.18 8.07 -4.60
CA GLU A 86 17.43 7.00 -3.95
C GLU A 86 17.89 5.62 -4.45
N LEU A 87 18.18 5.47 -5.76
CA LEU A 87 18.77 4.25 -6.31
C LEU A 87 20.16 3.96 -5.74
N ALA A 88 21.02 4.98 -5.64
CA ALA A 88 22.35 4.79 -5.05
C ALA A 88 22.25 4.37 -3.58
N LEU A 89 21.33 4.96 -2.81
CA LEU A 89 21.07 4.57 -1.43
C LEU A 89 20.53 3.14 -1.33
N ALA A 90 19.58 2.76 -2.19
CA ALA A 90 19.03 1.41 -2.24
C ALA A 90 20.13 0.38 -2.55
N GLY A 91 20.94 0.63 -3.58
CA GLY A 91 22.05 -0.23 -3.97
C GLY A 91 23.04 -0.45 -2.83
N ARG A 92 23.43 0.62 -2.11
CA ARG A 92 24.32 0.52 -0.95
C ARG A 92 23.73 -0.34 0.17
N ARG A 93 22.44 -0.20 0.46
CA ARG A 93 21.76 -1.05 1.46
C ARG A 93 21.64 -2.51 1.06
N LEU A 94 21.64 -2.80 -0.23
CA LEU A 94 21.65 -4.16 -0.77
C LEU A 94 23.07 -4.73 -0.91
N GLY A 95 24.10 -3.96 -0.52
CA GLY A 95 25.50 -4.37 -0.50
C GLY A 95 26.31 -4.06 -1.78
N LEU A 96 25.80 -3.17 -2.63
CA LEU A 96 26.59 -2.59 -3.73
C LEU A 96 27.48 -1.45 -3.23
N GLU A 97 28.72 -1.42 -3.71
CA GLU A 97 29.46 -0.17 -3.83
C GLU A 97 28.93 0.57 -5.07
N VAL A 98 28.30 1.74 -4.85
CA VAL A 98 27.69 2.55 -5.91
C VAL A 98 28.46 3.85 -6.11
N GLU A 99 29.13 3.96 -7.26
CA GLU A 99 29.74 5.19 -7.77
C GLU A 99 28.65 6.03 -8.47
N LEU A 100 28.12 7.04 -7.78
CA LEU A 100 27.10 7.95 -8.32
C LEU A 100 27.75 9.20 -8.92
N ASP A 101 27.76 9.29 -10.24
CA ASP A 101 28.09 10.50 -10.97
C ASP A 101 26.80 11.25 -11.30
N LEU A 102 26.63 12.45 -10.73
CA LEU A 102 25.54 13.37 -11.04
C LEU A 102 26.17 14.72 -11.43
N ARG A 103 26.34 14.93 -12.74
CA ARG A 103 27.05 16.11 -13.28
C ARG A 103 26.06 17.04 -13.97
N ARG A 104 26.13 18.33 -13.64
CA ARG A 104 25.45 19.38 -14.40
C ARG A 104 26.17 19.56 -15.74
N ILE A 105 25.40 19.79 -16.80
CA ILE A 105 25.92 20.15 -18.11
C ILE A 105 25.50 21.58 -18.43
N ASP A 106 26.49 22.41 -18.73
CA ASP A 106 26.34 23.72 -19.36
C ASP A 106 26.90 23.64 -20.80
N SER A 107 26.54 24.59 -21.67
CA SER A 107 26.76 24.50 -23.13
C SER A 107 28.23 24.30 -23.56
N GLY A 108 29.20 24.87 -22.83
CA GLY A 108 30.61 24.86 -23.21
C GLY A 108 31.41 23.59 -22.88
N SER A 109 31.01 22.79 -21.89
CA SER A 109 31.78 21.62 -21.40
C SER A 109 31.04 20.28 -21.53
N SER A 110 29.87 20.29 -22.17
CA SER A 110 28.96 19.15 -22.26
C SER A 110 29.60 17.86 -22.80
N LEU A 111 30.35 17.97 -23.90
CA LEU A 111 30.95 16.83 -24.60
C LEU A 111 32.08 16.19 -23.77
N GLU A 112 32.95 17.01 -23.19
CA GLU A 112 34.08 16.54 -22.37
C GLU A 112 33.59 15.77 -21.15
N VAL A 113 32.56 16.29 -20.46
CA VAL A 113 31.95 15.60 -19.31
C VAL A 113 31.36 14.25 -19.72
N MET A 114 30.63 14.20 -20.84
CA MET A 114 30.04 12.94 -21.33
C MET A 114 31.11 11.94 -21.76
N GLU A 115 32.18 12.38 -22.44
CA GLU A 115 33.30 11.51 -22.79
C GLU A 115 34.01 10.96 -21.56
N GLY A 116 34.28 11.80 -20.57
CA GLY A 116 34.90 11.37 -19.32
C GLY A 116 34.07 10.31 -18.59
N LEU A 117 32.75 10.48 -18.54
CA LEU A 117 31.84 9.50 -17.95
C LEU A 117 31.70 8.23 -18.79
N LEU A 118 31.65 8.33 -20.13
CA LEU A 118 31.65 7.16 -21.03
C LEU A 118 32.96 6.37 -20.88
N GLY A 119 34.09 7.06 -20.70
CA GLY A 119 35.37 6.44 -20.37
C GLY A 119 35.32 5.62 -19.07
N ARG A 120 34.62 6.11 -18.03
CA ARG A 120 34.39 5.33 -16.80
C ARG A 120 33.51 4.11 -17.05
N ILE A 121 32.40 4.27 -17.79
CA ILE A 121 31.54 3.13 -18.19
C ILE A 121 32.37 2.05 -18.89
N ARG A 122 33.20 2.43 -19.87
CA ARG A 122 34.05 1.49 -20.62
C ARG A 122 35.05 0.76 -19.72
N ARG A 123 35.67 1.45 -18.75
CA ARG A 123 36.58 0.83 -17.76
C ARG A 123 35.86 -0.16 -16.86
N ASP A 124 34.67 0.18 -16.39
CA ASP A 124 33.84 -0.71 -15.57
C ASP A 124 33.41 -1.97 -16.34
N LEU A 125 32.96 -1.80 -17.58
CA LEU A 125 32.55 -2.91 -18.44
C LEU A 125 33.70 -3.90 -18.68
N ALA A 126 34.94 -3.40 -18.82
CA ALA A 126 36.12 -4.25 -19.01
C ALA A 126 36.40 -5.19 -17.83
N VAL A 127 35.87 -4.89 -16.64
CA VAL A 127 35.95 -5.73 -15.43
C VAL A 127 34.59 -6.30 -15.02
N GLY A 128 33.61 -6.33 -15.95
CA GLY A 128 32.32 -6.97 -15.74
C GLY A 128 31.33 -6.17 -14.87
N ILE A 129 31.51 -4.85 -14.77
CA ILE A 129 30.65 -3.96 -13.97
C ILE A 129 29.72 -3.18 -14.89
N PRO A 130 28.39 -3.36 -14.78
CA PRO A 130 27.44 -2.57 -15.54
C PRO A 130 27.21 -1.20 -14.89
N SER A 131 26.66 -0.26 -15.67
CA SER A 131 26.27 1.06 -15.19
C SER A 131 24.79 1.33 -15.43
N ILE A 132 24.09 1.89 -14.44
CA ILE A 132 22.76 2.48 -14.67
C ILE A 132 22.96 3.91 -15.17
N VAL A 133 22.28 4.27 -16.26
CA VAL A 133 22.28 5.63 -16.81
C VAL A 133 20.86 6.18 -16.86
N GLN A 134 20.71 7.48 -16.66
CA GLN A 134 19.42 8.17 -16.82
C GLN A 134 19.36 8.79 -18.22
N VAL A 135 18.34 8.48 -19.01
CA VAL A 135 18.17 9.00 -20.37
C VAL A 135 16.78 9.62 -20.57
N HIS A 136 16.69 10.54 -21.52
CA HIS A 136 15.43 10.98 -22.09
C HIS A 136 14.97 9.99 -23.16
N SER A 137 13.67 9.73 -23.27
CA SER A 137 13.14 8.82 -24.28
C SER A 137 11.91 9.42 -24.94
N ASP A 138 12.07 9.94 -26.15
CA ASP A 138 11.00 10.54 -26.94
C ASP A 138 9.87 9.52 -27.21
N ARG A 139 10.23 8.28 -27.59
CA ARG A 139 9.29 7.21 -27.98
C ARG A 139 8.22 6.88 -26.93
N LEU A 140 8.54 7.05 -25.66
CA LEU A 140 7.70 6.61 -24.53
C LEU A 140 7.47 7.75 -23.52
N GLY A 141 7.88 8.96 -23.86
CA GLY A 141 7.84 10.15 -23.01
C GLY A 141 8.78 10.10 -21.80
N GLY A 142 9.50 11.19 -21.56
CA GLY A 142 10.12 11.49 -20.27
C GLY A 142 11.41 10.74 -19.91
N ILE A 143 11.80 10.91 -18.65
CA ILE A 143 13.07 10.44 -18.09
C ILE A 143 12.95 8.99 -17.60
N ARG A 144 13.95 8.15 -17.89
CA ARG A 144 14.02 6.75 -17.43
C ARG A 144 15.45 6.29 -17.20
N PHE A 145 15.59 5.06 -16.70
CA PHE A 145 16.88 4.42 -16.50
C PHE A 145 17.09 3.26 -17.48
N TRP A 146 18.32 3.13 -17.96
CA TRP A 146 18.83 1.97 -18.71
C TRP A 146 19.99 1.33 -17.97
N LEU A 147 20.20 0.03 -18.17
CA LEU A 147 21.37 -0.69 -17.69
C LEU A 147 22.34 -0.89 -18.86
N VAL A 148 23.45 -0.16 -18.87
CA VAL A 148 24.53 -0.33 -19.85
C VAL A 148 25.36 -1.54 -19.47
N VAL A 149 25.53 -2.45 -20.43
CA VAL A 149 26.09 -3.79 -20.23
C VAL A 149 27.18 -4.13 -21.26
N GLY A 150 27.45 -3.27 -22.23
CA GLY A 150 28.55 -3.47 -23.16
C GLY A 150 28.89 -2.23 -24.00
N TYR A 151 30.03 -2.31 -24.68
CA TYR A 151 30.51 -1.31 -25.62
C TYR A 151 31.31 -1.99 -26.73
N ASP A 152 31.03 -1.62 -27.98
CA ASP A 152 31.82 -2.00 -29.15
C ASP A 152 32.74 -0.85 -29.55
N TRP A 153 34.04 -1.11 -29.53
CA TRP A 153 35.05 -0.11 -29.90
C TRP A 153 35.22 0.06 -31.41
N GLY A 154 34.81 -0.93 -32.21
CA GLY A 154 34.86 -0.84 -33.67
C GLY A 154 33.72 0.00 -34.23
N SER A 155 32.49 -0.27 -33.77
CA SER A 155 31.29 0.47 -34.23
C SER A 155 30.92 1.68 -33.38
N HIS A 156 31.62 1.90 -32.26
CA HIS A 156 31.30 2.92 -31.27
C HIS A 156 29.90 2.82 -30.65
N GLU A 157 29.33 1.61 -30.55
CA GLU A 157 27.98 1.37 -30.04
C GLU A 157 27.97 0.95 -28.56
N LEU A 158 26.99 1.47 -27.80
CA LEU A 158 26.68 1.01 -26.45
C LEU A 158 25.63 -0.10 -26.51
N TYR A 159 25.83 -1.14 -25.71
CA TYR A 159 24.85 -2.20 -25.48
C TYR A 159 24.15 -1.98 -24.14
N TYR A 160 22.82 -2.04 -24.13
CA TYR A 160 22.03 -1.76 -22.95
C TYR A 160 20.77 -2.63 -22.84
N ARG A 161 20.24 -2.72 -21.62
CA ARG A 161 18.90 -3.23 -21.32
C ARG A 161 17.96 -2.07 -21.06
N ASP A 162 16.86 -2.04 -21.80
CA ASP A 162 15.74 -1.10 -21.61
C ASP A 162 14.61 -1.80 -20.83
N PRO A 163 14.38 -1.44 -19.55
CA PRO A 163 13.27 -2.00 -18.77
C PRO A 163 11.88 -1.76 -19.38
N ALA A 164 11.72 -0.73 -20.24
CA ALA A 164 10.45 -0.44 -20.89
C ALA A 164 10.24 -1.24 -22.19
N GLY A 165 11.30 -1.85 -22.72
CA GLY A 165 11.25 -2.62 -23.96
C GLY A 165 10.41 -3.90 -23.87
N ARG A 166 9.80 -4.31 -24.99
CA ARG A 166 9.26 -5.66 -25.20
C ARG A 166 10.36 -6.49 -25.86
N GLY A 167 10.63 -7.70 -25.37
CA GLY A 167 11.67 -8.59 -25.92
C GLY A 167 13.01 -8.44 -25.19
N GLY A 168 13.50 -9.54 -24.65
CA GLY A 168 14.64 -9.61 -23.74
C GLY A 168 16.00 -9.62 -24.42
N ASP A 169 16.15 -8.90 -25.54
CA ASP A 169 17.41 -8.82 -26.30
C ASP A 169 18.23 -7.60 -25.91
N TYR A 170 19.53 -7.70 -26.15
CA TYR A 170 20.45 -6.58 -25.95
C TYR A 170 20.18 -5.53 -27.01
N ARG A 171 19.91 -4.30 -26.58
CA ARG A 171 19.74 -3.17 -27.49
C ARG A 171 21.07 -2.49 -27.72
N ARG A 172 21.23 -1.91 -28.90
CA ARG A 172 22.40 -1.10 -29.28
C ARG A 172 21.99 0.34 -29.61
N ILE A 173 22.91 1.26 -29.37
CA ILE A 173 22.77 2.68 -29.71
C ILE A 173 24.16 3.24 -30.02
N SER A 174 24.29 4.03 -31.09
CA SER A 174 25.56 4.71 -31.39
C SER A 174 25.92 5.70 -30.28
N ARG A 175 27.21 5.93 -30.06
CA ARG A 175 27.70 6.92 -29.10
C ARG A 175 27.06 8.30 -29.30
N GLU A 176 26.99 8.78 -30.54
CA GLU A 176 26.43 10.09 -30.90
C GLU A 176 24.95 10.15 -30.53
N SER A 177 24.22 9.06 -30.81
CA SER A 177 22.80 8.95 -30.49
C SER A 177 22.55 8.90 -28.99
N PHE A 178 23.39 8.18 -28.25
CA PHE A 178 23.36 8.15 -26.79
C PHE A 178 23.60 9.53 -26.19
N PHE A 179 24.58 10.27 -26.69
CA PHE A 179 24.92 11.61 -26.18
C PHE A 179 23.82 12.65 -26.39
N ARG A 180 22.95 12.47 -27.39
CA ARG A 180 21.77 13.33 -27.57
C ARG A 180 20.71 13.11 -26.50
N ILE A 181 20.58 11.88 -25.99
CA ILE A 181 19.50 11.51 -25.05
C ILE A 181 19.97 11.35 -23.59
N TRP A 182 21.28 11.31 -23.34
CA TRP A 182 21.84 11.12 -22.01
C TRP A 182 21.71 12.35 -21.10
N PRO A 183 21.89 13.59 -21.57
CA PRO A 183 21.57 14.78 -20.79
C PRO A 183 20.06 14.90 -20.60
N VAL A 184 19.61 14.89 -19.35
CA VAL A 184 18.19 15.04 -19.01
C VAL A 184 17.91 16.39 -18.36
N SER A 185 16.82 17.04 -18.79
CA SER A 185 16.37 18.32 -18.23
C SER A 185 15.59 18.12 -16.94
N VAL A 186 16.03 18.76 -15.86
CA VAL A 186 15.41 18.73 -14.53
C VAL A 186 15.43 20.15 -13.95
N HIS A 187 14.25 20.74 -13.71
CA HIS A 187 14.09 22.10 -13.16
C HIS A 187 15.02 23.12 -13.84
N SER A 188 14.84 23.30 -15.16
CA SER A 188 15.63 24.18 -16.06
C SER A 188 17.14 23.91 -16.20
N SER A 189 17.71 22.91 -15.52
CA SER A 189 19.10 22.49 -15.68
C SER A 189 19.23 21.15 -16.42
N LYS A 190 20.25 21.00 -17.27
CA LYS A 190 20.60 19.69 -17.86
C LYS A 190 21.61 18.97 -16.97
N ARG A 191 21.45 17.66 -16.83
CA ARG A 191 22.39 16.82 -16.08
C ARG A 191 22.60 15.48 -16.75
N VAL A 192 23.75 14.87 -16.47
CA VAL A 192 24.08 13.50 -16.84
C VAL A 192 24.24 12.67 -15.58
N VAL A 193 23.71 11.45 -15.63
CA VAL A 193 23.71 10.52 -14.51
C VAL A 193 24.30 9.18 -14.94
N ARG A 194 25.22 8.68 -14.12
CA ARG A 194 25.74 7.30 -14.15
C ARG A 194 25.81 6.76 -12.73
N LEU A 195 25.41 5.49 -12.55
CA LEU A 195 25.64 4.72 -11.33
C LEU A 195 26.44 3.46 -11.71
N GLY A 196 27.72 3.39 -11.34
CA GLY A 196 28.51 2.17 -11.47
C GLY A 196 28.13 1.16 -10.38
N LEU A 197 27.85 -0.10 -10.74
CA LEU A 197 27.28 -1.10 -9.82
C LEU A 197 28.28 -2.21 -9.46
N ARG A 198 29.10 -2.01 -8.43
CA ARG A 198 30.03 -3.05 -7.96
C ARG A 198 29.43 -3.81 -6.79
N LEU A 199 29.13 -5.09 -6.97
CA LEU A 199 28.67 -5.94 -5.85
C LEU A 199 29.83 -6.28 -4.93
N LYS A 200 29.71 -5.97 -3.63
CA LYS A 200 30.67 -6.37 -2.59
C LYS A 200 30.16 -7.52 -1.76
N SER A 201 28.94 -7.38 -1.26
CA SER A 201 28.20 -8.41 -0.54
C SER A 201 26.73 -8.27 -0.90
N PHE A 202 25.92 -9.30 -0.65
CA PHE A 202 24.48 -9.18 -0.79
C PHE A 202 23.85 -9.05 0.59
N GLN A 203 23.02 -8.01 0.75
CA GLN A 203 22.23 -7.80 1.95
C GLN A 203 20.76 -8.05 1.62
N ARG A 204 20.20 -9.12 2.19
CA ARG A 204 18.79 -9.47 1.96
C ARG A 204 17.89 -8.45 2.66
N PRO A 205 16.89 -7.86 1.96
CA PRO A 205 15.91 -6.99 2.59
C PRO A 205 15.15 -7.70 3.71
N SER A 206 14.89 -6.99 4.81
CA SER A 206 14.04 -7.49 5.89
C SER A 206 12.59 -7.59 5.44
N ALA A 207 11.90 -8.66 5.83
CA ALA A 207 10.45 -8.76 5.64
C ALA A 207 9.73 -7.60 6.35
N GLN A 208 8.81 -6.94 5.65
CA GLN A 208 7.99 -5.88 6.23
C GLN A 208 6.71 -6.48 6.86
N LYS A 209 6.28 -5.94 8.00
CA LYS A 209 4.97 -6.24 8.58
C LYS A 209 3.92 -5.32 7.96
N GLY A 210 2.84 -5.90 7.43
CA GLY A 210 1.79 -5.17 6.72
C GLY A 210 2.19 -4.80 5.28
N PHE A 211 1.44 -3.89 4.66
CA PHE A 211 1.71 -3.45 3.29
C PHE A 211 3.03 -2.70 3.19
N SER A 212 3.78 -3.01 2.14
CA SER A 212 5.06 -2.40 1.82
C SER A 212 4.92 -1.03 1.17
N ASN A 213 5.99 -0.23 1.20
CA ASN A 213 6.02 1.06 0.51
C ASN A 213 5.77 0.92 -1.01
N ALA A 214 6.25 -0.16 -1.62
CA ALA A 214 6.02 -0.44 -3.03
C ALA A 214 4.54 -0.74 -3.34
N GLU A 215 3.84 -1.47 -2.47
CA GLU A 215 2.40 -1.71 -2.61
C GLU A 215 1.59 -0.40 -2.48
N TYR A 216 1.95 0.47 -1.52
CA TYR A 216 1.33 1.79 -1.44
C TYR A 216 1.63 2.65 -2.67
N LEU A 217 2.85 2.59 -3.22
CA LEU A 217 3.19 3.34 -4.42
C LEU A 217 2.34 2.87 -5.59
N GLU A 218 2.24 1.55 -5.80
CA GLU A 218 1.42 0.99 -6.87
C GLU A 218 -0.04 1.43 -6.74
N HIS A 219 -0.59 1.38 -5.52
CA HIS A 219 -1.95 1.86 -5.24
C HIS A 219 -2.11 3.35 -5.56
N ILE A 220 -1.19 4.20 -5.10
CA ILE A 220 -1.19 5.65 -5.34
C ILE A 220 -1.07 5.96 -6.83
N LEU A 221 -0.22 5.25 -7.57
CA LEU A 221 -0.05 5.46 -9.01
C LEU A 221 -1.31 5.10 -9.80
N ARG A 222 -2.02 4.04 -9.40
CA ARG A 222 -3.33 3.69 -9.98
C ARG A 222 -4.36 4.78 -9.71
N LEU A 223 -4.42 5.29 -8.48
CA LEU A 223 -5.32 6.38 -8.10
C LEU A 223 -5.02 7.66 -8.89
N LYS A 224 -3.75 8.10 -8.96
CA LYS A 224 -3.35 9.33 -9.69
C LYS A 224 -3.73 9.31 -11.17
N ARG A 225 -3.85 8.13 -11.80
CA ARG A 225 -4.32 8.00 -13.20
C ARG A 225 -5.82 8.20 -13.38
N MET A 226 -6.60 7.93 -12.33
CA MET A 226 -8.06 8.08 -12.34
C MET A 226 -8.51 9.47 -11.91
N LEU A 227 -7.69 10.17 -11.12
CA LEU A 227 -8.01 11.51 -10.63
C LEU A 227 -7.93 12.53 -11.77
N PRO A 228 -8.86 13.49 -11.85
CA PRO A 228 -8.69 14.64 -12.71
C PRO A 228 -7.44 15.43 -12.27
N SER A 229 -6.74 16.03 -13.24
CA SER A 229 -5.40 16.60 -13.04
C SER A 229 -5.34 17.81 -12.09
N SER A 230 -6.48 18.39 -11.72
CA SER A 230 -6.57 19.49 -10.74
C SER A 230 -7.65 19.22 -9.68
N GLY A 231 -7.39 19.67 -8.45
CA GLY A 231 -8.37 19.71 -7.37
C GLY A 231 -8.42 18.50 -6.44
N PHE A 232 -7.61 17.45 -6.65
CA PHE A 232 -7.52 16.32 -5.70
C PHE A 232 -6.12 16.19 -5.11
N HIS A 233 -6.05 15.82 -3.84
CA HIS A 233 -4.82 15.57 -3.12
C HIS A 233 -4.80 14.16 -2.54
N VAL A 234 -3.66 13.49 -2.66
CA VAL A 234 -3.42 12.14 -2.15
C VAL A 234 -2.47 12.22 -0.96
N VAL A 235 -2.88 11.64 0.18
CA VAL A 235 -2.12 11.59 1.43
C VAL A 235 -2.08 10.14 1.92
N LEU A 236 -0.90 9.64 2.22
CA LEU A 236 -0.72 8.31 2.80
C LEU A 236 -0.89 8.37 4.31
N GLN A 237 -1.96 7.76 4.82
CA GLN A 237 -2.22 7.60 6.25
C GLN A 237 -2.43 6.13 6.56
N ARG A 238 -1.33 5.40 6.75
CA ARG A 238 -1.33 3.94 6.93
C ARG A 238 -2.35 3.49 7.99
N PRO A 239 -3.11 2.40 7.76
CA PRO A 239 -3.01 1.49 6.60
C PRO A 239 -3.78 1.97 5.35
N PHE A 240 -4.26 3.22 5.32
CA PHE A 240 -5.10 3.78 4.27
C PHE A 240 -4.35 4.75 3.34
N VAL A 241 -4.92 4.98 2.17
CA VAL A 241 -4.60 6.15 1.33
C VAL A 241 -5.82 7.08 1.36
N VAL A 242 -5.61 8.34 1.72
CA VAL A 242 -6.65 9.37 1.81
C VAL A 242 -6.59 10.23 0.56
N ILE A 243 -7.75 10.45 -0.06
CA ILE A 243 -7.95 11.34 -1.18
C ILE A 243 -8.99 12.37 -0.76
N GLY A 244 -8.74 13.66 -1.04
CA GLY A 244 -9.77 14.69 -0.86
C GLY A 244 -9.68 15.80 -1.89
N ASP A 245 -10.79 16.52 -2.05
CA ASP A 245 -10.95 17.65 -2.98
C ASP A 245 -11.03 19.03 -2.28
N GLU A 246 -10.68 19.08 -0.99
CA GLU A 246 -10.28 20.29 -0.28
C GLU A 246 -8.80 20.61 -0.55
N ASP A 247 -8.30 21.75 -0.08
CA ASP A 247 -6.87 22.07 -0.19
C ASP A 247 -5.97 21.02 0.51
N LEU A 248 -4.72 20.88 0.03
CA LEU A 248 -3.76 19.90 0.55
C LEU A 248 -3.57 19.98 2.07
N SER A 249 -3.58 21.18 2.67
CA SER A 249 -3.35 21.35 4.10
C SER A 249 -4.53 20.79 4.90
N THR A 250 -5.75 21.02 4.43
CA THR A 250 -6.98 20.47 5.01
C THR A 250 -7.03 18.96 4.87
N VAL A 251 -6.73 18.41 3.69
CA VAL A 251 -6.71 16.95 3.47
C VAL A 251 -5.67 16.29 4.38
N ARG A 252 -4.46 16.87 4.50
CA ARG A 252 -3.43 16.38 5.44
C ARG A 252 -3.89 16.46 6.88
N ARG A 253 -4.57 17.53 7.28
CA ARG A 253 -5.11 17.69 8.64
C ARG A 253 -6.13 16.59 8.94
N ARG A 254 -7.10 16.35 8.07
CA ARG A 254 -8.12 15.30 8.25
C ARG A 254 -7.51 13.89 8.25
N ALA A 255 -6.58 13.63 7.34
CA ALA A 255 -5.84 12.37 7.30
C ALA A 255 -5.11 12.12 8.64
N ARG A 256 -4.36 13.09 9.17
CA ARG A 256 -3.57 12.88 10.39
C ARG A 256 -4.41 12.91 11.66
N HIS A 257 -5.20 13.96 11.84
CA HIS A 257 -5.88 14.26 13.10
C HIS A 257 -7.24 13.58 13.24
N THR A 258 -7.83 13.08 12.16
CA THR A 258 -9.06 12.28 12.22
C THR A 258 -8.77 10.81 11.94
N VAL A 259 -8.28 10.48 10.74
CA VAL A 259 -8.03 9.08 10.36
C VAL A 259 -6.90 8.48 11.19
N GLY A 260 -5.74 9.14 11.25
CA GLY A 260 -4.57 8.66 11.98
C GLY A 260 -4.83 8.49 13.47
N TRP A 261 -5.49 9.46 14.10
CA TRP A 261 -5.92 9.38 15.50
C TRP A 261 -6.88 8.21 15.74
N ALA A 262 -7.96 8.12 14.97
CA ALA A 262 -8.98 7.08 15.15
C ALA A 262 -8.38 5.67 14.95
N VAL A 263 -7.59 5.47 13.90
CA VAL A 263 -6.88 4.22 13.62
C VAL A 263 -5.98 3.83 14.79
N LYS A 264 -5.17 4.77 15.30
CA LYS A 264 -4.26 4.50 16.43
C LYS A 264 -5.05 4.02 17.66
N LYS A 265 -6.13 4.72 18.02
CA LYS A 265 -6.90 4.42 19.23
C LYS A 265 -7.75 3.16 19.10
N LEU A 266 -8.40 2.95 17.96
CA LEU A 266 -9.19 1.75 17.67
C LEU A 266 -8.32 0.48 17.68
N LYS A 267 -7.13 0.53 17.06
CA LYS A 267 -6.18 -0.60 17.09
C LYS A 267 -5.71 -0.91 18.50
N ALA A 268 -5.32 0.12 19.27
CA ALA A 268 -4.91 -0.06 20.66
C ALA A 268 -6.01 -0.72 21.52
N LYS A 269 -7.28 -0.40 21.25
CA LYS A 269 -8.43 -0.87 22.05
C LYS A 269 -8.96 -2.25 21.62
N TYR A 270 -9.01 -2.55 20.32
CA TYR A 270 -9.71 -3.72 19.78
C TYR A 270 -8.93 -4.56 18.77
N PHE A 271 -8.22 -3.92 17.84
CA PHE A 271 -7.84 -4.54 16.57
C PHE A 271 -6.35 -4.86 16.47
N GLN A 272 -6.05 -6.16 16.31
CA GLN A 272 -4.67 -6.65 16.16
C GLN A 272 -4.20 -6.65 14.70
N LYS A 273 -5.14 -6.88 13.76
CA LYS A 273 -4.87 -6.95 12.33
C LYS A 273 -5.32 -5.66 11.64
N ASP A 274 -4.52 -5.19 10.68
CA ASP A 274 -4.94 -4.17 9.72
C ASP A 274 -5.93 -4.74 8.71
N PRO A 275 -6.67 -3.89 7.97
CA PRO A 275 -7.54 -4.33 6.88
C PRO A 275 -6.79 -5.21 5.87
N LYS A 276 -7.50 -6.18 5.27
CA LYS A 276 -6.92 -7.17 4.34
C LYS A 276 -6.35 -6.55 3.06
N TYR A 277 -6.80 -5.36 2.70
CA TYR A 277 -6.38 -4.63 1.50
C TYR A 277 -6.02 -3.19 1.85
N ILE A 278 -5.20 -2.54 1.01
CA ILE A 278 -5.03 -1.09 1.06
C ILE A 278 -6.36 -0.47 0.62
N LEU A 279 -7.04 0.20 1.56
CA LEU A 279 -8.30 0.86 1.31
C LEU A 279 -8.08 2.36 1.03
N THR A 280 -8.90 2.92 0.15
CA THR A 280 -8.89 4.36 -0.16
C THR A 280 -10.00 5.07 0.61
N ILE A 281 -9.67 6.13 1.33
CA ILE A 281 -10.65 7.02 1.96
C ILE A 281 -10.85 8.22 1.06
N TRP A 282 -12.04 8.38 0.51
CA TRP A 282 -12.45 9.51 -0.32
C TRP A 282 -13.20 10.52 0.53
N LEU A 283 -12.59 11.68 0.75
CA LEU A 283 -13.13 12.80 1.50
C LEU A 283 -13.62 13.87 0.53
N PHE A 284 -14.91 13.81 0.19
CA PHE A 284 -15.55 14.82 -0.65
C PHE A 284 -16.02 15.99 0.20
N LYS A 285 -15.61 17.20 -0.16
CA LYS A 285 -15.70 18.42 0.65
C LYS A 285 -17.12 18.82 1.06
N ASP A 286 -18.12 18.48 0.25
CA ASP A 286 -19.53 18.83 0.45
C ASP A 286 -20.46 17.84 -0.26
N ARG A 287 -21.78 18.06 -0.09
CA ARG A 287 -22.83 17.22 -0.70
C ARG A 287 -22.75 17.19 -2.22
N ALA A 288 -22.48 18.32 -2.87
CA ALA A 288 -22.46 18.40 -4.32
C ALA A 288 -21.26 17.62 -4.90
N SER A 289 -20.09 17.80 -4.29
CA SER A 289 -18.87 17.02 -4.58
C SER A 289 -19.10 15.53 -4.35
N TYR A 290 -19.66 15.15 -3.20
CA TYR A 290 -19.96 13.77 -2.84
C TYR A 290 -20.84 13.08 -3.88
N LEU A 291 -21.97 13.69 -4.26
CA LEU A 291 -22.89 13.10 -5.25
C LEU A 291 -22.26 13.01 -6.64
N LYS A 292 -21.58 14.09 -7.09
CA LYS A 292 -20.90 14.13 -8.39
C LYS A 292 -19.84 13.05 -8.51
N HIS A 293 -18.96 12.95 -7.52
CA HIS A 293 -17.81 12.07 -7.58
C HIS A 293 -18.14 10.61 -7.24
N CYS A 294 -19.20 10.36 -6.45
CA CYS A 294 -19.74 9.01 -6.31
C CYS A 294 -20.16 8.43 -7.67
N TRP A 295 -20.87 9.23 -8.47
CA TRP A 295 -21.22 8.83 -9.82
C TRP A 295 -19.99 8.70 -10.72
N GLN A 296 -19.08 9.66 -10.68
CA GLN A 296 -17.88 9.66 -11.54
C GLN A 296 -16.99 8.44 -11.32
N PHE A 297 -16.67 8.11 -10.07
CA PHE A 297 -15.67 7.09 -9.74
C PHE A 297 -16.26 5.70 -9.49
N PHE A 298 -17.49 5.62 -8.97
CA PHE A 298 -18.09 4.34 -8.59
C PHE A 298 -19.33 3.97 -9.42
N ARG A 299 -19.81 4.89 -10.28
CA ARG A 299 -21.05 4.72 -11.08
C ARG A 299 -22.25 4.34 -10.20
N GLN A 300 -22.25 4.84 -8.97
CA GLN A 300 -23.28 4.55 -7.96
C GLN A 300 -23.80 5.86 -7.38
N ARG A 301 -25.12 5.93 -7.20
CA ARG A 301 -25.75 6.96 -6.37
C ARG A 301 -25.74 6.46 -4.93
N PRO A 302 -25.15 7.21 -3.99
CA PRO A 302 -25.11 6.79 -2.60
C PRO A 302 -26.52 6.78 -2.01
N SER A 303 -26.85 5.76 -1.21
CA SER A 303 -28.11 5.66 -0.48
C SER A 303 -28.14 6.53 0.78
N THR A 304 -26.98 7.03 1.23
CA THR A 304 -26.83 7.90 2.41
C THR A 304 -26.21 9.25 2.01
N PRO A 305 -26.58 10.35 2.68
CA PRO A 305 -25.97 11.67 2.45
C PRO A 305 -24.62 11.86 3.18
N PHE A 306 -24.19 10.88 4.00
CA PHE A 306 -23.06 11.01 4.92
C PHE A 306 -21.81 10.31 4.42
N GLY A 307 -21.94 9.05 4.05
CA GLY A 307 -20.83 8.21 3.63
C GLY A 307 -21.16 6.72 3.74
N TYR A 308 -20.24 5.89 3.27
CA TYR A 308 -20.34 4.44 3.32
C TYR A 308 -18.98 3.76 3.09
N TYR A 309 -18.82 2.59 3.69
CA TYR A 309 -17.80 1.61 3.34
C TYR A 309 -18.27 0.74 2.17
N SER A 310 -17.39 0.53 1.18
CA SER A 310 -17.59 -0.40 0.08
C SER A 310 -16.44 -1.40 0.02
N ALA A 311 -16.70 -2.64 0.42
CA ALA A 311 -15.76 -3.74 0.28
C ALA A 311 -15.42 -4.01 -1.20
N ALA A 312 -16.41 -3.92 -2.09
CA ALA A 312 -16.23 -4.13 -3.54
C ALA A 312 -15.25 -3.12 -4.15
N HIS A 313 -15.40 -1.84 -3.81
CA HIS A 313 -14.53 -0.76 -4.29
C HIS A 313 -13.30 -0.54 -3.42
N ARG A 314 -13.13 -1.32 -2.34
CA ARG A 314 -12.04 -1.17 -1.36
C ARG A 314 -11.91 0.29 -0.88
N SER A 315 -13.05 0.92 -0.61
CA SER A 315 -13.14 2.36 -0.42
C SER A 315 -14.05 2.73 0.74
N LEU A 316 -13.68 3.77 1.48
CA LEU A 316 -14.58 4.51 2.37
C LEU A 316 -14.87 5.82 1.68
N VAL A 317 -16.15 6.13 1.45
CA VAL A 317 -16.56 7.27 0.65
C VAL A 317 -17.37 8.21 1.52
N MET A 318 -16.91 9.45 1.68
CA MET A 318 -17.41 10.36 2.71
C MET A 318 -17.81 11.71 2.13
N ASN A 319 -18.99 12.20 2.53
CA ASN A 319 -19.31 13.62 2.53
C ASN A 319 -18.77 14.24 3.84
N ILE A 320 -17.57 14.81 3.79
CA ILE A 320 -16.86 15.23 5.00
C ILE A 320 -17.46 16.48 5.66
N ALA A 321 -18.30 17.23 4.95
CA ALA A 321 -19.07 18.35 5.52
C ALA A 321 -20.07 17.89 6.60
N THR A 322 -20.45 16.61 6.61
CA THR A 322 -21.35 16.06 7.64
C THR A 322 -20.63 15.76 8.97
N GLY A 323 -19.32 16.00 9.03
CA GLY A 323 -18.51 15.86 10.23
C GLY A 323 -17.62 14.62 10.23
N GLY A 324 -16.61 14.62 11.12
CA GLY A 324 -15.65 13.51 11.24
C GLY A 324 -16.24 12.26 11.90
N GLY A 325 -17.37 12.36 12.59
CA GLY A 325 -18.02 11.25 13.29
C GLY A 325 -18.40 10.08 12.37
N THR A 326 -19.03 10.38 11.23
CA THR A 326 -19.38 9.37 10.22
C THR A 326 -18.12 8.70 9.66
N LEU A 327 -17.01 9.45 9.49
CA LEU A 327 -15.75 8.85 9.03
C LEU A 327 -15.20 7.84 10.06
N VAL A 328 -15.30 8.12 11.36
CA VAL A 328 -14.87 7.17 12.40
C VAL A 328 -15.77 5.94 12.43
N HIS A 329 -17.07 6.09 12.23
CA HIS A 329 -17.99 4.95 12.04
C HIS A 329 -17.51 4.03 10.91
N GLU A 330 -17.32 4.58 9.71
CA GLU A 330 -16.91 3.79 8.55
C GLU A 330 -15.51 3.16 8.71
N LEU A 331 -14.61 3.80 9.48
CA LEU A 331 -13.29 3.24 9.78
C LEU A 331 -13.37 1.94 10.59
N VAL A 332 -14.42 1.72 11.39
CA VAL A 332 -14.55 0.52 12.24
C VAL A 332 -14.77 -0.74 11.39
N HIS A 333 -15.61 -0.67 10.36
CA HIS A 333 -15.99 -1.83 9.55
C HIS A 333 -14.82 -2.62 8.94
N PRO A 334 -13.85 -2.01 8.23
CA PRO A 334 -12.74 -2.78 7.64
C PRO A 334 -11.82 -3.41 8.70
N PHE A 335 -11.74 -2.84 9.90
CA PHE A 335 -11.05 -3.49 11.01
C PHE A 335 -11.85 -4.65 11.60
N ILE A 336 -13.18 -4.52 11.73
CA ILE A 336 -14.04 -5.64 12.12
C ILE A 336 -13.90 -6.77 11.10
N GLU A 337 -14.00 -6.50 9.79
CA GLU A 337 -13.86 -7.52 8.74
C GLU A 337 -12.54 -8.30 8.82
N ALA A 338 -11.44 -7.64 9.22
CA ALA A 338 -10.13 -8.28 9.35
C ALA A 338 -9.94 -9.06 10.67
N ASN A 339 -10.61 -8.64 11.75
CA ASN A 339 -10.39 -9.19 13.10
C ASN A 339 -11.53 -10.10 13.58
N PHE A 340 -12.73 -9.94 13.03
CA PHE A 340 -13.93 -10.69 13.35
C PHE A 340 -14.78 -10.91 12.08
N PRO A 341 -14.36 -11.79 11.15
CA PRO A 341 -15.03 -11.99 9.85
C PRO A 341 -16.50 -12.43 9.97
N ASP A 342 -16.83 -13.20 11.02
CA ASP A 342 -18.18 -13.71 11.28
C ASP A 342 -18.99 -12.77 12.22
N CYS A 343 -18.61 -11.49 12.33
CA CYS A 343 -19.30 -10.53 13.18
C CYS A 343 -20.73 -10.28 12.67
N PRO A 344 -21.78 -10.49 13.48
CA PRO A 344 -23.14 -10.23 13.04
C PRO A 344 -23.40 -8.74 12.86
N ALA A 345 -24.33 -8.40 11.96
CA ALA A 345 -24.67 -7.02 11.60
C ALA A 345 -24.97 -6.15 12.82
N TRP A 346 -25.73 -6.67 13.79
CA TRP A 346 -26.08 -5.90 15.00
C TRP A 346 -24.87 -5.38 15.76
N PHE A 347 -23.81 -6.18 15.88
CA PHE A 347 -22.63 -5.79 16.66
C PHE A 347 -21.64 -4.99 15.82
N ASN A 348 -21.50 -5.33 14.54
CA ASN A 348 -20.70 -4.55 13.58
C ASN A 348 -21.16 -3.09 13.57
N GLU A 349 -22.45 -2.86 13.40
CA GLU A 349 -23.07 -1.54 13.37
C GLU A 349 -23.12 -0.88 14.75
N ALA A 350 -23.39 -1.64 15.83
CA ALA A 350 -23.38 -1.09 17.18
C ALA A 350 -22.02 -0.54 17.60
N LEU A 351 -20.93 -1.26 17.30
CA LEU A 351 -19.58 -0.83 17.64
C LEU A 351 -19.13 0.34 16.77
N ALA A 352 -19.43 0.33 15.46
CA ALA A 352 -19.17 1.45 14.56
C ALA A 352 -19.95 2.70 15.01
N SER A 353 -21.26 2.55 15.25
CA SER A 353 -22.10 3.64 15.71
C SER A 353 -21.62 4.22 17.02
N LEU A 354 -21.15 3.44 18.00
CA LEU A 354 -20.62 3.98 19.27
C LEU A 354 -19.64 5.14 19.06
N TYR A 355 -18.84 5.09 17.99
CA TYR A 355 -17.81 6.09 17.70
C TYR A 355 -18.23 7.22 16.75
N GLU A 356 -19.51 7.32 16.35
CA GLU A 356 -19.99 8.48 15.57
C GLU A 356 -19.90 9.81 16.34
N GLN A 357 -19.91 9.74 17.68
CA GLN A 357 -19.57 10.86 18.55
C GLN A 357 -18.56 10.31 19.54
N CYS A 358 -17.30 10.71 19.39
CA CYS A 358 -16.22 10.18 20.21
C CYS A 358 -15.12 11.21 20.48
N GLY A 359 -14.34 10.90 21.51
CA GLY A 359 -13.16 11.63 21.90
C GLY A 359 -12.20 10.70 22.62
N GLU A 360 -11.46 11.24 23.58
CA GLU A 360 -10.44 10.53 24.32
C GLU A 360 -10.70 10.63 25.81
N GLU A 361 -10.75 9.47 26.49
CA GLU A 361 -10.82 9.35 27.94
C GLU A 361 -9.71 8.39 28.38
N ASP A 362 -8.88 8.77 29.35
CA ASP A 362 -7.76 7.96 29.86
C ASP A 362 -6.84 7.40 28.75
N GLY A 363 -6.58 8.20 27.72
CA GLY A 363 -5.74 7.78 26.59
C GLY A 363 -6.42 6.84 25.59
N GLN A 364 -7.69 6.49 25.77
CA GLN A 364 -8.46 5.55 24.94
C GLN A 364 -9.56 6.28 24.16
N ILE A 365 -9.88 5.78 22.96
CA ILE A 365 -11.07 6.28 22.25
C ILE A 365 -12.34 5.95 23.05
N TYR A 366 -13.17 6.96 23.26
CA TYR A 366 -14.39 6.86 24.07
C TYR A 366 -15.59 7.36 23.28
N GLY A 367 -16.64 6.55 23.21
CA GLY A 367 -17.91 6.95 22.59
C GLY A 367 -18.76 7.75 23.57
N TYR A 368 -19.35 8.85 23.13
CA TYR A 368 -20.25 9.69 23.93
C TYR A 368 -21.72 9.49 23.52
N THR A 369 -22.65 10.11 24.24
CA THR A 369 -24.04 10.23 23.79
C THR A 369 -24.13 11.05 22.50
N ASN A 370 -25.07 10.72 21.61
CA ASN A 370 -25.27 11.48 20.35
C ASN A 370 -26.75 11.68 20.01
N TRP A 371 -26.99 12.27 18.83
CA TRP A 371 -28.32 12.57 18.27
C TRP A 371 -29.28 11.37 18.18
N ARG A 372 -28.79 10.12 18.19
CA ARG A 372 -29.65 8.93 18.19
C ARG A 372 -30.41 8.74 19.51
N LEU A 373 -29.94 9.36 20.61
CA LEU A 373 -30.53 9.18 21.94
C LEU A 373 -32.00 9.54 21.99
N ALA A 374 -32.36 10.71 21.44
CA ALA A 374 -33.72 11.23 21.54
C ALA A 374 -34.74 10.30 20.85
N GLY A 375 -34.37 9.76 19.69
CA GLY A 375 -35.19 8.77 18.99
C GLY A 375 -35.34 7.48 19.79
N LEU A 376 -34.24 6.97 20.35
CA LEU A 376 -34.25 5.78 21.19
C LEU A 376 -35.12 5.95 22.45
N GLN A 377 -34.99 7.09 23.15
CA GLN A 377 -35.79 7.38 24.34
C GLN A 377 -37.29 7.45 24.02
N ARG A 378 -37.68 7.99 22.86
CA ARG A 378 -39.08 7.96 22.40
C ARG A 378 -39.56 6.54 22.17
N ALA A 379 -38.79 5.71 21.48
CA ALA A 379 -39.14 4.31 21.23
C ALA A 379 -39.29 3.50 22.53
N ILE A 380 -38.41 3.75 23.52
CA ILE A 380 -38.51 3.14 24.86
C ILE A 380 -39.83 3.53 25.53
N ARG A 381 -40.17 4.82 25.57
CA ARG A 381 -41.41 5.30 26.21
C ARG A 381 -42.68 4.74 25.55
N ARG A 382 -42.61 4.40 24.27
CA ARG A 382 -43.72 3.80 23.50
C ARG A 382 -43.76 2.28 23.54
N GLY A 383 -42.76 1.61 24.14
CA GLY A 383 -42.66 0.15 24.16
C GLY A 383 -42.39 -0.46 22.77
N GLU A 384 -41.77 0.30 21.86
CA GLU A 384 -41.57 -0.09 20.46
C GLU A 384 -40.25 -0.85 20.21
N LEU A 385 -39.40 -1.02 21.23
CA LEU A 385 -38.11 -1.69 21.06
C LEU A 385 -38.27 -3.21 21.02
N PRO A 386 -37.59 -3.90 20.08
CA PRO A 386 -37.51 -5.35 20.13
C PRO A 386 -36.70 -5.80 21.36
N SER A 387 -36.88 -7.05 21.76
CA SER A 387 -36.05 -7.62 22.82
C SER A 387 -34.58 -7.72 22.37
N PHE A 388 -33.63 -7.70 23.32
CA PHE A 388 -32.22 -7.99 22.99
C PHE A 388 -32.02 -9.37 22.37
N LYS A 389 -32.91 -10.35 22.64
CA LYS A 389 -32.87 -11.64 21.96
C LYS A 389 -33.18 -11.46 20.47
N VAL A 390 -34.24 -10.73 20.13
CA VAL A 390 -34.59 -10.41 18.73
C VAL A 390 -33.46 -9.62 18.06
N LEU A 391 -33.00 -8.52 18.66
CA LEU A 391 -31.91 -7.69 18.08
C LEU A 391 -30.68 -8.53 17.72
N THR A 392 -30.20 -9.35 18.66
CA THR A 392 -28.97 -10.14 18.47
C THR A 392 -29.12 -11.27 17.46
N HIS A 393 -30.34 -11.75 17.22
CA HIS A 393 -30.63 -12.86 16.29
C HIS A 393 -31.07 -12.37 14.90
N THR A 394 -31.13 -11.06 14.67
CA THR A 394 -31.36 -10.52 13.32
C THR A 394 -30.27 -10.99 12.37
N ASN A 395 -30.67 -11.39 11.15
CA ASN A 395 -29.75 -11.44 10.04
C ASN A 395 -29.45 -10.02 9.52
N THR A 396 -28.55 -9.91 8.54
CA THR A 396 -28.14 -8.62 7.97
C THR A 396 -29.32 -7.80 7.45
N GLU A 397 -30.20 -8.38 6.64
CA GLU A 397 -31.33 -7.70 6.02
C GLU A 397 -32.37 -7.26 7.05
N GLU A 398 -32.68 -8.12 8.02
CA GLU A 398 -33.58 -7.82 9.14
C GLU A 398 -33.03 -6.68 9.99
N PHE A 399 -31.73 -6.66 10.28
CA PHE A 399 -31.11 -5.61 11.07
C PHE A 399 -31.25 -4.24 10.37
N TYR A 400 -30.96 -4.15 9.08
CA TYR A 400 -31.04 -2.89 8.33
C TYR A 400 -32.49 -2.38 8.16
N ARG A 401 -33.49 -3.26 8.27
CA ARG A 401 -34.91 -2.86 8.29
C ARG A 401 -35.42 -2.46 9.68
N LEU A 402 -34.67 -2.74 10.73
CA LEU A 402 -35.10 -2.49 12.10
C LEU A 402 -35.01 -0.99 12.43
N PRO A 403 -36.13 -0.26 12.66
CA PRO A 403 -36.14 1.20 12.77
C PRO A 403 -35.21 1.79 13.84
N TYR A 404 -34.93 1.01 14.90
CA TYR A 404 -34.09 1.41 16.02
C TYR A 404 -32.86 0.52 16.23
N GLY A 405 -32.55 -0.39 15.30
CA GLY A 405 -31.46 -1.38 15.46
C GLY A 405 -30.12 -0.71 15.76
N TYR A 406 -29.79 0.34 14.99
CA TYR A 406 -28.61 1.18 15.20
C TYR A 406 -28.57 1.82 16.58
N ALA A 407 -29.65 2.48 16.99
CA ALA A 407 -29.68 3.22 18.24
C ALA A 407 -29.65 2.25 19.45
N GLN A 408 -30.45 1.18 19.41
CA GLN A 408 -30.48 0.18 20.46
C GLN A 408 -29.12 -0.54 20.59
N GLY A 409 -28.52 -0.95 19.48
CA GLY A 409 -27.19 -1.55 19.45
C GLY A 409 -26.11 -0.60 19.98
N ARG A 410 -26.06 0.64 19.47
CA ARG A 410 -25.13 1.68 19.93
C ARG A 410 -25.21 1.85 21.45
N TYR A 411 -26.40 2.03 22.01
CA TYR A 411 -26.57 2.30 23.43
C TYR A 411 -26.40 1.06 24.32
N LEU A 412 -26.50 -0.15 23.76
CA LEU A 412 -26.00 -1.37 24.41
C LEU A 412 -24.47 -1.35 24.50
N CYS A 413 -23.77 -1.03 23.41
CA CYS A 413 -22.30 -0.87 23.42
C CYS A 413 -21.84 0.26 24.35
N TYR A 414 -22.57 1.39 24.37
CA TYR A 414 -22.32 2.50 25.29
C TYR A 414 -22.47 2.05 26.76
N TYR A 415 -23.56 1.35 27.10
CA TYR A 415 -23.72 0.78 28.45
C TYR A 415 -22.56 -0.16 28.83
N LEU A 416 -22.15 -1.05 27.92
CA LEU A 416 -21.01 -1.94 28.14
C LEU A 416 -19.71 -1.15 28.32
N GLN A 417 -19.51 -0.04 27.60
CA GLN A 417 -18.35 0.82 27.74
C GLN A 417 -18.32 1.45 29.14
N GLU A 418 -19.43 2.05 29.56
CA GLU A 418 -19.60 2.72 30.85
C GLU A 418 -19.42 1.76 32.03
N LYS A 419 -19.75 0.48 31.84
CA LYS A 419 -19.51 -0.58 32.83
C LYS A 419 -18.14 -1.25 32.71
N LYS A 420 -17.24 -0.75 31.85
CA LYS A 420 -15.92 -1.33 31.56
C LYS A 420 -15.99 -2.80 31.08
N LEU A 421 -17.11 -3.16 30.45
CA LEU A 421 -17.39 -4.51 29.95
C LEU A 421 -17.18 -4.65 28.43
N LEU A 422 -17.17 -3.56 27.65
CA LEU A 422 -17.18 -3.63 26.19
C LEU A 422 -15.97 -4.39 25.60
N VAL A 423 -14.75 -4.10 26.07
CA VAL A 423 -13.55 -4.82 25.60
C VAL A 423 -13.58 -6.29 26.02
N LYS A 424 -14.11 -6.59 27.20
CA LYS A 424 -14.30 -7.97 27.67
C LYS A 424 -15.32 -8.71 26.79
N PHE A 425 -16.41 -8.05 26.43
CA PHE A 425 -17.44 -8.58 25.53
C PHE A 425 -16.86 -8.84 24.14
N TRP A 426 -16.18 -7.86 23.53
CA TRP A 426 -15.48 -8.01 22.26
C TRP A 426 -14.60 -9.27 22.23
N LYS A 427 -13.65 -9.38 23.17
CA LYS A 427 -12.71 -10.52 23.23
C LYS A 427 -13.43 -11.87 23.44
N ALA A 428 -14.45 -11.90 24.28
CA ALA A 428 -15.22 -13.12 24.54
C ALA A 428 -16.06 -13.52 23.32
N PHE A 429 -16.65 -12.56 22.63
CA PHE A 429 -17.52 -12.83 21.50
C PHE A 429 -16.71 -13.32 20.29
N VAL A 430 -15.61 -12.65 19.95
CA VAL A 430 -14.68 -13.11 18.89
C VAL A 430 -14.25 -14.56 19.11
N ARG A 431 -13.94 -14.94 20.36
CA ARG A 431 -13.49 -16.30 20.69
C ARG A 431 -14.59 -17.37 20.59
N ASN A 432 -15.84 -17.00 20.88
CA ASN A 432 -16.95 -17.95 21.02
C ASN A 432 -17.94 -17.90 19.85
N VAL A 433 -17.64 -17.18 18.76
CA VAL A 433 -18.61 -16.95 17.67
C VAL A 433 -19.09 -18.27 17.04
N LYS A 434 -18.27 -19.32 17.02
CA LYS A 434 -18.67 -20.61 16.46
C LYS A 434 -19.79 -21.27 17.27
N GLU A 435 -19.75 -21.16 18.59
CA GLU A 435 -20.74 -21.74 19.51
C GLU A 435 -21.91 -20.78 19.84
N ASP A 436 -21.71 -19.48 19.63
CA ASP A 436 -22.67 -18.41 19.89
C ASP A 436 -22.60 -17.33 18.80
N PRO A 437 -23.06 -17.62 17.55
CA PRO A 437 -22.90 -16.71 16.41
C PRO A 437 -23.57 -15.35 16.59
N THR A 438 -24.62 -15.29 17.41
CA THR A 438 -25.36 -14.05 17.71
C THR A 438 -24.73 -13.25 18.85
N GLY A 439 -23.85 -13.86 19.63
CA GLY A 439 -23.23 -13.27 20.82
C GLY A 439 -24.17 -13.13 22.02
N TYR A 440 -25.41 -13.63 21.91
CA TYR A 440 -26.42 -13.47 22.95
C TYR A 440 -26.04 -14.19 24.25
N LYS A 441 -25.55 -15.43 24.16
CA LYS A 441 -25.13 -16.19 25.36
C LYS A 441 -23.89 -15.55 25.99
N THR A 442 -22.97 -15.06 25.16
CA THR A 442 -21.77 -14.36 25.58
C THR A 442 -22.12 -13.05 26.28
N LEU A 443 -23.10 -12.29 25.75
CA LEU A 443 -23.59 -11.05 26.34
C LEU A 443 -24.18 -11.30 27.73
N LYS A 444 -25.07 -12.31 27.87
CA LYS A 444 -25.62 -12.73 29.16
C LYS A 444 -24.53 -13.04 30.20
N ARG A 445 -23.51 -13.78 29.78
CA ARG A 445 -22.38 -14.18 30.64
C ARG A 445 -21.54 -12.98 31.07
N VAL A 446 -21.24 -12.06 30.16
CA VAL A 446 -20.44 -10.85 30.46
C VAL A 446 -21.19 -9.91 31.39
N LEU A 447 -22.49 -9.73 31.17
CA LEU A 447 -23.38 -8.94 32.03
C LEU A 447 -23.68 -9.61 33.37
N LYS A 448 -23.41 -10.92 33.51
CA LYS A 448 -23.81 -11.74 34.67
C LYS A 448 -25.32 -11.72 34.94
N VAL A 449 -26.13 -11.80 33.88
CA VAL A 449 -27.60 -11.74 33.98
C VAL A 449 -28.24 -13.09 33.60
N LYS A 450 -29.17 -13.56 34.44
CA LYS A 450 -29.96 -14.77 34.17
C LYS A 450 -31.13 -14.46 33.21
N ASP A 451 -31.83 -13.37 33.47
CA ASP A 451 -32.99 -12.89 32.71
C ASP A 451 -32.63 -11.61 31.93
N MET A 452 -32.70 -11.69 30.60
CA MET A 452 -32.41 -10.57 29.70
C MET A 452 -33.56 -9.56 29.59
N GLY A 453 -34.80 -9.95 29.85
CA GLY A 453 -35.94 -9.04 29.90
C GLY A 453 -35.85 -8.12 31.12
N VAL A 454 -35.48 -8.66 32.28
CA VAL A 454 -35.17 -7.85 33.48
C VAL A 454 -34.00 -6.92 33.22
N PHE A 455 -32.93 -7.41 32.58
CA PHE A 455 -31.81 -6.55 32.19
C PHE A 455 -32.25 -5.44 31.24
N GLN A 456 -33.07 -5.75 30.22
CA GLN A 456 -33.54 -4.77 29.25
C GLN A 456 -34.31 -3.63 29.92
N ARG A 457 -35.24 -3.91 30.83
CA ARG A 457 -35.95 -2.86 31.59
C ARG A 457 -35.00 -1.98 32.41
N LYS A 458 -33.97 -2.58 33.02
CA LYS A 458 -32.91 -1.83 33.75
C LYS A 458 -32.08 -0.97 32.80
N TRP A 459 -31.73 -1.49 31.63
CA TRP A 459 -31.00 -0.76 30.60
C TRP A 459 -31.84 0.37 30.00
N GLU A 460 -33.12 0.15 29.72
CA GLU A 460 -34.06 1.18 29.26
C GLU A 460 -34.16 2.33 30.27
N SER A 461 -34.32 2.00 31.55
CA SER A 461 -34.31 2.97 32.66
C SER A 461 -32.98 3.75 32.74
N TYR A 462 -31.85 3.10 32.44
CA TYR A 462 -30.56 3.77 32.33
C TYR A 462 -30.52 4.74 31.13
N VAL A 463 -30.95 4.30 29.94
CA VAL A 463 -30.98 5.11 28.72
C VAL A 463 -31.89 6.33 28.86
N LEU A 464 -33.05 6.19 29.52
CA LEU A 464 -33.98 7.29 29.77
C LEU A 464 -33.40 8.41 30.64
N ARG A 465 -32.35 8.12 31.44
CA ARG A 465 -31.65 9.12 32.27
C ARG A 465 -30.46 9.77 31.57
N LEU A 466 -30.00 9.23 30.46
CA LEU A 466 -28.91 9.83 29.70
C LEU A 466 -29.34 11.17 29.10
N ARG A 467 -28.38 12.07 28.95
CA ARG A 467 -28.56 13.38 28.32
C ARG A 467 -27.61 13.50 27.14
N TYR A 468 -28.10 14.07 26.04
CA TYR A 468 -27.29 14.52 24.93
C TYR A 468 -27.40 16.05 24.93
N PRO A 469 -26.29 16.77 25.19
CA PRO A 469 -26.29 18.23 25.31
C PRO A 469 -26.65 18.94 23.99
#